data_AF-A0A158JM42-F1
#
_entry.id   AF-A0A158JM42-F1
#
_cell.length_a   1.000
_cell.length_b   1.000
_cell.length_c   1.000
_cell.angle_alpha   90.00
_cell.angle_beta   90.00
_cell.angle_gamma   90.00
#
_symmetry.space_group_name_H-M   'P 1'
#
loop_
_entity.id
_entity.type
_entity.pdbx_description
1 polymer ?
#
loop_
_entity_poly.entity_id
_entity_poly.type
_entity_poly.pdbx_seq_one_letter_code
_entity_poly.pdbx_strand_id
1 'polypeptide(L)' 'MQKIFKVTVLALVAYLVADRAMLHAQGSEVAAASCVERAAQVEFDALAKGFSHAAASSQRDASRSQCLVSGRARS' A
#
# COMPACT_ATOMS: atom_id res chain seq x y z
N MET A 1 42.24 11.25 8.42
CA MET A 1 41.01 12.05 8.22
C MET A 1 40.23 11.69 6.96
N GLN A 2 40.79 11.80 5.74
CA GLN A 2 40.03 11.55 4.50
C GLN A 2 39.46 10.12 4.35
N LYS A 3 40.16 9.08 4.81
CA LYS A 3 39.65 7.70 4.76
C LYS A 3 38.39 7.52 5.63
N ILE A 4 38.42 8.05 6.85
CA ILE A 4 37.28 7.98 7.78
C ILE A 4 36.09 8.71 7.18
N PHE A 5 36.28 9.93 6.68
CA PHE A 5 35.22 10.70 6.02
C PHE A 5 34.57 9.94 4.87
N LYS A 6 35.37 9.32 3.98
CA LYS A 6 34.85 8.52 2.87
C LYS A 6 34.02 7.33 3.34
N VAL A 7 34.48 6.62 4.36
CA VAL A 7 33.76 5.47 4.94
C VAL A 7 32.44 5.93 5.56
N THR A 8 32.44 7.02 6.32
CA THR A 8 31.22 7.59 6.92
C THR A 8 30.22 7.99 5.86
N VAL A 9 30.65 8.70 4.81
CA VAL A 9 29.78 9.10 3.70
C VAL A 9 29.19 7.87 3.00
N LEU A 10 30.00 6.85 2.72
CA LEU A 10 29.55 5.66 2.04
C LEU A 10 28.53 4.87 2.89
N ALA A 11 28.77 4.77 4.19
CA ALA A 11 27.82 4.17 5.13
C ALA A 11 26.49 4.95 5.20
N LEU A 12 26.56 6.29 5.21
CA LEU A 12 25.38 7.16 5.22
C LEU A 12 24.56 7.00 3.94
N VAL A 13 25.21 7.00 2.78
CA VAL A 13 24.55 6.80 1.49
C VAL A 13 23.91 5.41 1.42
N ALA A 14 24.62 4.37 1.84
CA ALA A 14 24.08 3.01 1.88
C ALA A 14 22.85 2.91 2.78
N TYR A 15 22.90 3.54 3.97
CA TYR A 15 21.78 3.60 4.89
C TYR A 15 20.55 4.31 4.29
N LEU A 16 20.75 5.48 3.67
CA LEU A 16 19.65 6.24 3.06
C LEU A 16 19.01 5.51 1.87
N VAL A 17 19.80 4.80 1.07
CA VAL A 17 19.28 3.99 -0.03
C VAL A 17 18.47 2.80 0.50
N ALA A 18 18.98 2.12 1.54
CA ALA A 18 18.26 1.02 2.18
C ALA A 18 16.91 1.49 2.76
N ASP A 19 16.90 2.61 3.48
CA ASP A 19 15.68 3.20 4.07
C ASP A 19 14.66 3.58 2.97
N ARG A 20 15.09 4.25 1.90
CA ARG A 20 14.22 4.59 0.77
C ARG A 20 13.66 3.38 0.04
N ALA A 21 14.47 2.35 -0.18
CA ALA A 21 14.02 1.10 -0.80
C ALA A 21 13.00 0.38 0.09
N MET A 22 13.23 0.37 1.40
CA MET A 22 12.34 -0.23 2.39
C MET A 22 11.01 0.53 2.51
N LEU A 23 11.03 1.87 2.45
CA LEU A 23 9.82 2.69 2.41
C LEU A 23 9.00 2.48 1.13
N HIS A 24 9.63 2.22 -0.02
CA HIS A 24 8.92 1.87 -1.25
C HIS A 24 8.30 0.47 -1.17
N ALA A 25 9.03 -0.51 -0.63
CA ALA A 25 8.52 -1.86 -0.43
C ALA A 25 7.34 -1.88 0.54
N GLN A 26 7.51 -1.28 1.74
CA GLN A 26 6.45 -1.18 2.74
C GLN A 26 5.29 -0.31 2.25
N GLY A 27 5.55 0.80 1.57
CA GLY A 27 4.50 1.63 1.00
C GLY A 27 3.60 0.85 0.04
N SER A 28 4.18 -0.05 -0.76
CA SER A 28 3.42 -0.92 -1.66
C SER A 28 2.63 -1.99 -0.92
N GLU A 29 3.20 -2.62 0.11
CA GLU A 29 2.52 -3.66 0.90
C GLU A 29 1.44 -3.11 1.83
N VAL A 30 1.72 -2.01 2.53
CA VAL A 30 0.77 -1.31 3.41
C VAL A 30 -0.38 -0.72 2.58
N ALA A 31 -0.10 -0.17 1.40
CA ALA A 31 -1.15 0.23 0.46
C ALA A 31 -1.99 -0.98 0.01
N ALA A 32 -1.35 -2.11 -0.33
CA ALA A 32 -2.09 -3.31 -0.72
C ALA A 32 -2.99 -3.86 0.39
N ALA A 33 -2.50 -3.91 1.64
CA ALA A 33 -3.28 -4.34 2.80
C ALA A 33 -4.47 -3.40 3.07
N SER A 34 -4.23 -2.08 3.07
CA SER A 34 -5.31 -1.09 3.25
C SER A 34 -6.35 -1.11 2.12
N CYS A 35 -5.94 -1.42 0.88
CA CYS A 35 -6.86 -1.61 -0.23
C CYS A 35 -7.75 -2.84 -0.06
N VAL A 36 -7.22 -3.95 0.48
CA VAL A 36 -8.00 -5.16 0.77
C VAL A 36 -9.01 -4.90 1.87
N GLU A 37 -8.58 -4.25 2.96
CA GLU A 37 -9.44 -3.94 4.10
C GLU A 37 -10.59 -3.01 3.70
N ARG A 38 -10.31 -1.97 2.91
CA ARG A 38 -11.34 -1.05 2.39
C ARG A 38 -12.31 -1.78 1.45
N ALA A 39 -11.81 -2.64 0.58
CA ALA A 39 -12.67 -3.40 -0.32
C ALA A 39 -13.64 -4.29 0.48
N ALA A 40 -13.18 -4.91 1.57
CA ALA A 40 -14.05 -5.67 2.47
C ALA A 40 -15.14 -4.78 3.10
N GLN A 41 -14.81 -3.55 3.51
CA GLN A 41 -15.80 -2.60 4.03
C GLN A 41 -16.88 -2.26 2.98
N VAL A 42 -16.50 -2.08 1.71
CA VAL A 42 -17.46 -1.85 0.60
C VAL A 42 -18.38 -3.05 0.40
N GLU A 43 -17.85 -4.27 0.49
CA GLU A 43 -18.67 -5.49 0.43
C GLU A 43 -19.70 -5.54 1.56
N PHE A 44 -19.24 -5.28 2.80
CA PHE A 44 -20.11 -5.26 3.98
C PHE A 44 -21.20 -4.20 3.88
N ASP A 45 -20.87 -2.99 3.44
CA ASP A 45 -21.84 -1.90 3.26
C ASP A 45 -22.86 -2.23 2.15
N ALA A 46 -22.42 -2.84 1.04
CA ALA A 46 -23.32 -3.30 -0.01
C ALA A 46 -24.27 -4.41 0.48
N LEU A 47 -23.76 -5.39 1.25
CA LEU A 47 -24.59 -6.42 1.86
C LEU A 47 -25.60 -5.81 2.85
N ALA A 48 -25.17 -4.84 3.66
CA ALA A 48 -26.04 -4.13 4.60
C ALA A 48 -27.16 -3.34 3.90
N LYS A 49 -26.90 -2.86 2.67
CA LYS A 49 -27.89 -2.21 1.80
C LYS A 49 -28.82 -3.17 1.07
N GLY A 50 -28.66 -4.48 1.27
CA GLY A 50 -29.51 -5.52 0.68
C GLY A 50 -29.09 -5.95 -0.74
N PHE A 51 -27.89 -5.59 -1.19
CA PHE A 51 -27.35 -6.14 -2.43
C PHE A 51 -27.07 -7.65 -2.29
N SER A 52 -27.23 -8.39 -3.39
CA SER A 52 -26.86 -9.81 -3.42
C SER A 52 -25.35 -9.97 -3.23
N HIS A 53 -24.93 -11.13 -2.74
CA HIS A 53 -23.50 -11.41 -2.52
C HIS A 53 -22.67 -11.27 -3.80
N ALA A 54 -23.22 -11.64 -4.96
CA ALA A 54 -22.57 -11.45 -6.26
C ALA A 54 -22.38 -9.97 -6.64
N ALA A 55 -23.35 -9.11 -6.32
CA ALA A 55 -23.24 -7.67 -6.56
C ALA A 55 -22.28 -7.00 -5.56
N ALA A 56 -22.31 -7.41 -4.30
CA ALA A 56 -21.40 -6.91 -3.26
C ALA A 56 -19.94 -7.30 -3.53
N SER A 57 -19.68 -8.55 -3.93
CA SER A 57 -18.34 -9.02 -4.26
C SER A 57 -17.79 -8.36 -5.55
N SER A 58 -18.66 -8.09 -6.52
CA SER A 58 -18.27 -7.32 -7.71
C SER A 58 -17.84 -5.89 -7.36
N GLN A 59 -18.55 -5.22 -6.45
CA GLN A 59 -18.19 -3.89 -5.97
C GLN A 59 -16.89 -3.89 -5.16
N ARG A 60 -16.65 -4.92 -4.34
CA ARG A 60 -15.38 -5.14 -3.65
C ARG A 60 -14.22 -5.22 -4.63
N ASP A 61 -14.33 -6.07 -5.65
CA ASP A 61 -13.24 -6.31 -6.59
C ASP A 61 -12.96 -5.07 -7.45
N ALA A 62 -14.00 -4.31 -7.82
CA ALA A 62 -13.86 -3.01 -8.47
C ALA A 62 -13.16 -1.97 -7.57
N SER A 63 -13.55 -1.87 -6.29
CA SER A 63 -12.91 -0.97 -5.32
C SER A 63 -11.43 -1.35 -5.08
N ARG A 64 -11.15 -2.65 -4.92
CA ARG A 64 -9.79 -3.17 -4.72
C ARG A 64 -8.90 -2.87 -5.91
N SER A 65 -9.37 -3.16 -7.13
CA SER A 65 -8.60 -2.91 -8.35
C SER A 65 -8.31 -1.43 -8.55
N GLN A 66 -9.28 -0.54 -8.33
CA GLN A 66 -9.04 0.91 -8.38
C GLN A 66 -8.02 1.39 -7.33
N CYS A 67 -8.09 0.86 -6.11
CA CYS A 67 -7.16 1.22 -5.04
C CYS A 67 -5.71 0.78 -5.36
N LEU A 68 -5.54 -0.44 -5.88
CA LEU A 68 -4.23 -0.97 -6.29
C LEU A 68 -3.65 -0.19 -7.48
N VAL A 69 -4.47 0.19 -8.47
CA VAL A 69 -4.03 0.97 -9.64
C VAL A 69 -3.62 2.39 -9.24
N SER A 70 -4.36 3.02 -8.32
CA SER A 70 -4.08 4.39 -7.88
C SER A 70 -3.03 4.49 -6.77
N GLY A 71 -2.62 3.35 -6.19
CA GLY A 71 -1.69 3.27 -5.06
C GLY A 71 -2.19 3.99 -3.80
N ARG A 72 -3.50 4.31 -3.73
CA ARG A 72 -4.10 5.04 -2.62
C ARG A 72 -5.49 4.49 -2.32
N ALA A 73 -5.72 4.21 -1.05
CA ALA A 73 -7.06 4.06 -0.50
C ALA A 73 -7.67 5.47 -0.38
N ARG A 74 -8.14 6.05 -1.49
CA ARG A 74 -8.73 7.40 -1.49
C ARG A 74 -10.05 7.41 -0.73
N SER A 75 -10.17 8.35 0.20
CA SER A 75 -11.32 8.62 1.11
C SER A 75 -12.62 8.77 0.36
#